data_AF-A0A1X0WQ89-F1
#
_entry.id   AF-A0A1X0WQ89-F1
#
_cell.length_a   1.000
_cell.length_b   1.000
_cell.length_c   1.000
_cell.angle_alpha   90.00
_cell.angle_beta   90.00
_cell.angle_gamma   90.00
#
_symmetry.space_group_name_H-M   'P 1'
#
loop_
_entity.id
_entity.type
_entity.pdbx_description
1 polymer ?
#
loop_
_entity_poly.entity_id
_entity_poly.type
_entity_poly.pdbx_seq_one_letter_code
_entity_poly.pdbx_strand_id
1 'polypeptide(L)'
;MRINTSQVEAVLMNKAVSAYRLSKEIDIQESSISLLRNGKKDFNKLSLEVAMRVQAWIDAGNYRFSYDYSDLIQELENDMLEGSTDEYLYIVRGDYIELLEKCPIIDYYYTAEEIEQGDLAEKVLTSSVLAEMKADNEL
;
A
#
# COMPACT_ATOMS: atom_id res chain seq x y z
N MET A 1 17.20 11.32 4.10
CA MET A 1 15.86 11.20 3.49
C MET A 1 15.94 10.17 2.38
N ARG A 2 15.04 9.18 2.39
CA ARG A 2 14.87 8.20 1.32
C ARG A 2 13.78 8.70 0.39
N ILE A 3 13.94 8.57 -0.92
CA ILE A 3 12.88 8.88 -1.90
C ILE A 3 12.45 7.57 -2.53
N ASN A 4 11.18 7.23 -2.38
CA ASN A 4 10.55 6.11 -3.07
C ASN A 4 9.95 6.64 -4.37
N THR A 5 10.64 6.40 -5.49
CA THR A 5 10.24 6.94 -6.80
C THR A 5 8.89 6.42 -7.24
N SER A 6 8.54 5.18 -6.89
CA SER A 6 7.26 4.56 -7.21
C SER A 6 6.11 5.24 -6.48
N GLN A 7 6.28 5.58 -5.20
CA GLN A 7 5.29 6.35 -4.44
C GLN A 7 5.13 7.78 -4.99
N VAL A 8 6.25 8.46 -5.28
CA VAL A 8 6.23 9.82 -5.86
C VAL A 8 5.52 9.82 -7.21
N GLU A 9 5.82 8.85 -8.07
CA GLU A 9 5.17 8.69 -9.37
C GLU A 9 3.67 8.44 -9.21
N ALA A 10 3.28 7.50 -8.36
CA ALA A 10 1.89 7.17 -8.10
C ALA A 10 1.09 8.40 -7.66
N VAL A 11 1.59 9.20 -6.72
CA VAL A 11 0.91 10.43 -6.25
C VAL A 11 0.79 11.47 -7.37
N LEU A 12 1.86 11.73 -8.11
CA LEU A 12 1.85 12.73 -9.18
C LEU A 12 0.93 12.31 -10.34
N MET A 13 0.86 11.03 -10.64
CA MET A 13 0.05 10.48 -11.74
C MET A 13 -1.42 10.25 -11.33
N ASN A 14 -1.72 10.11 -10.04
CA ASN A 14 -3.08 9.87 -9.56
C ASN A 14 -4.00 11.06 -9.83
N LYS A 15 -4.98 10.86 -10.74
CA LYS A 15 -5.95 11.89 -11.13
C LYS A 15 -6.98 12.21 -10.04
N ALA A 16 -7.19 11.31 -9.08
CA ALA A 16 -8.04 11.56 -7.92
C ALA A 16 -7.38 12.58 -6.95
N VAL A 17 -6.06 12.68 -6.95
CA VAL A 17 -5.35 13.72 -6.19
C VAL A 17 -5.39 15.04 -6.99
N SER A 18 -5.96 16.08 -6.39
CA SER A 18 -6.08 17.40 -7.04
C SER A 18 -4.71 17.98 -7.40
N ALA A 19 -4.51 18.33 -8.68
CA ALA A 19 -3.29 18.98 -9.15
C ALA A 19 -3.09 20.37 -8.51
N TYR A 20 -4.19 21.09 -8.30
CA TYR A 20 -4.19 22.37 -7.58
C TYR A 20 -3.70 22.21 -6.14
N ARG A 21 -4.16 21.17 -5.43
CA ARG A 21 -3.74 20.89 -4.04
C ARG A 21 -2.25 20.62 -3.97
N LEU A 22 -1.75 19.70 -4.81
CA LEU A 22 -0.31 19.39 -4.89
C LEU A 22 0.51 20.64 -5.23
N SER A 23 0.01 21.47 -6.14
CA SER A 23 0.66 22.74 -6.50
C SER A 23 0.80 23.68 -5.31
N LYS A 24 -0.24 23.81 -4.49
CA LYS A 24 -0.23 24.67 -3.30
C LYS A 24 0.62 24.14 -2.15
N GLU A 25 0.62 22.82 -1.94
CA GLU A 25 1.27 22.21 -0.77
C GLU A 25 2.73 21.84 -1.03
N ILE A 26 3.08 21.51 -2.28
CA ILE A 26 4.42 20.99 -2.67
C ILE A 26 5.21 22.03 -3.49
N ASP A 27 4.56 23.12 -3.91
CA ASP A 27 5.16 24.17 -4.75
C ASP A 27 5.65 23.64 -6.11
N ILE A 28 4.85 22.77 -6.72
CA ILE A 28 5.03 22.28 -8.09
C ILE A 28 4.01 22.96 -9.01
N GLN A 29 4.42 23.38 -10.21
CA GLN A 29 3.46 23.99 -11.14
C GLN A 29 2.34 23.01 -11.53
N GLU A 30 1.08 23.43 -11.40
CA GLU A 30 -0.09 22.64 -11.78
C GLU A 30 -0.07 22.20 -13.27
N SER A 31 0.45 23.06 -14.14
CA SER A 31 0.69 22.74 -15.56
C SER A 31 1.70 21.61 -15.73
N SER A 32 2.75 21.56 -14.91
CA SER A 32 3.73 20.45 -14.92
C SER A 32 3.07 19.14 -14.50
N ILE A 33 2.23 19.14 -13.46
CA ILE A 33 1.46 17.95 -13.06
C ILE A 33 0.54 17.50 -14.20
N SER A 34 -0.16 18.45 -14.81
CA SER A 34 -1.05 18.17 -15.94
C SER A 34 -0.30 17.59 -17.15
N LEU A 35 0.90 18.06 -17.44
CA LEU A 35 1.73 17.50 -18.52
C LEU A 35 2.22 16.08 -18.19
N LEU A 36 2.61 15.80 -16.94
CA LEU A 36 2.99 14.45 -16.49
C LEU A 36 1.81 13.48 -16.67
N ARG A 37 0.64 13.81 -16.12
CA ARG A 37 -0.58 12.98 -16.18
C ARG A 37 -1.10 12.71 -17.58
N ASN A 38 -0.74 13.56 -18.54
CA ASN A 38 -1.13 13.42 -19.95
C ASN A 38 0.00 12.81 -20.81
N GLY A 39 1.08 12.30 -20.20
CA GLY A 39 2.21 11.70 -20.92
C GLY A 39 3.03 12.69 -21.75
N LYS A 40 2.83 13.99 -21.57
CA LYS A 40 3.55 15.06 -22.29
C LYS A 40 4.85 15.46 -21.61
N LYS A 41 5.05 15.04 -20.36
CA LYS A 41 6.28 15.17 -19.60
C LYS A 41 6.66 13.80 -19.05
N ASP A 42 7.93 13.47 -19.15
CA ASP A 42 8.51 12.23 -18.63
C ASP A 42 8.81 12.39 -17.14
N PHE A 43 8.35 11.42 -16.32
CA PHE A 43 8.61 11.38 -14.88
C PHE A 43 10.10 11.33 -14.57
N ASN A 44 10.89 10.61 -15.38
CA ASN A 44 12.34 10.47 -15.18
C ASN A 44 13.11 11.79 -15.37
N LYS A 45 12.45 12.82 -15.91
CA LYS A 45 13.01 14.18 -16.09
C LYS A 45 12.55 15.14 -15.00
N LEU A 46 11.84 14.65 -13.97
CA LEU A 46 11.49 15.45 -12.81
C LEU A 46 12.76 15.82 -12.02
N SER A 47 12.83 17.03 -11.50
CA SER A 47 13.98 17.41 -10.66
C SER A 47 13.94 16.67 -9.33
N LEU A 48 15.13 16.35 -8.81
CA LEU A 48 15.27 15.74 -7.49
C LEU A 48 14.55 16.56 -6.42
N GLU A 49 14.68 17.89 -6.45
CA GLU A 49 14.01 18.79 -5.51
C GLU A 49 12.48 18.63 -5.49
N VAL A 50 11.85 18.40 -6.64
CA VAL A 50 10.40 18.15 -6.67
C VAL A 50 10.10 16.77 -6.08
N ALA A 51 10.85 15.73 -6.43
CA ALA A 51 10.68 14.40 -5.85
C ALA A 51 10.85 14.41 -4.32
N MET A 52 11.83 15.17 -3.82
CA MET A 52 12.07 15.39 -2.38
C MET A 52 10.86 16.00 -1.67
N ARG A 53 10.25 17.03 -2.27
CA ARG A 53 9.08 17.70 -1.69
C ARG A 53 7.83 16.81 -1.71
N VAL A 54 7.63 16.05 -2.79
CA VAL A 54 6.54 15.07 -2.86
C VAL A 54 6.73 13.98 -1.80
N GLN A 55 7.94 13.46 -1.64
CA GLN A 55 8.23 12.47 -0.61
C GLN A 55 7.96 13.03 0.79
N ALA A 56 8.45 14.23 1.11
CA ALA A 56 8.19 14.86 2.40
C ALA A 56 6.69 15.08 2.66
N TRP A 57 5.91 15.35 1.61
CA TRP A 57 4.47 15.47 1.68
C TRP A 57 3.77 14.13 1.97
N ILE A 58 4.25 13.04 1.36
CA ILE A 58 3.80 11.66 1.64
C ILE A 58 4.16 11.27 3.08
N ASP A 59 5.41 11.47 3.50
CA ASP A 59 5.92 11.13 4.83
C ASP A 59 5.19 11.88 5.95
N ALA A 60 4.64 13.06 5.65
CA ALA A 60 3.80 13.82 6.57
C ALA A 60 2.36 13.28 6.70
N GLY A 61 2.03 12.17 6.04
CA GLY A 61 0.74 11.49 6.12
C GLY A 61 -0.36 12.11 5.25
N ASN A 62 0.00 12.96 4.27
CA ASN A 62 -1.00 13.59 3.40
C ASN A 62 -1.56 12.65 2.32
N TYR A 63 -0.94 11.49 2.14
CA TYR A 63 -1.39 10.43 1.25
C TYR A 63 -1.00 9.08 1.84
N ARG A 64 -1.92 8.11 1.77
CA ARG A 64 -1.70 6.74 2.21
C ARG A 64 -1.83 5.80 1.02
N PHE A 65 -0.95 4.82 0.95
CA PHE A 65 -1.06 3.71 0.00
C PHE A 65 -1.79 2.58 0.71
N SER A 66 -2.86 2.10 0.10
CA SER A 66 -3.64 0.98 0.62
C SER A 66 -3.49 -0.26 -0.26
N TYR A 67 -3.81 -1.41 0.32
CA TYR A 67 -3.94 -2.68 -0.38
C TYR A 67 -5.33 -3.23 -0.07
N ASP A 68 -6.02 -3.71 -1.11
CA ASP A 68 -7.39 -4.19 -0.95
C ASP A 68 -7.38 -5.55 -0.25
N TYR A 69 -7.70 -5.53 1.04
CA TYR A 69 -7.86 -6.70 1.88
C TYR A 69 -9.34 -6.99 2.15
N SER A 70 -10.28 -6.35 1.45
CA SER A 70 -11.70 -6.39 1.81
C SER A 70 -12.25 -7.81 1.91
N ASP A 71 -11.87 -8.68 0.97
CA ASP A 71 -12.29 -10.08 0.94
C ASP A 71 -11.66 -10.88 2.11
N LEU A 72 -10.34 -10.81 2.28
CA LEU A 72 -9.62 -11.53 3.36
C LEU A 72 -10.04 -11.06 4.76
N ILE A 73 -10.31 -9.76 4.94
CA ILE A 73 -10.83 -9.20 6.20
C ILE A 73 -12.22 -9.77 6.47
N GLN A 74 -13.11 -9.74 5.48
CA GLN A 74 -14.48 -10.21 5.66
C GLN A 74 -14.51 -11.70 6.02
N GLU A 75 -13.74 -12.53 5.32
CA GLU A 75 -13.65 -13.95 5.59
C GLU A 75 -13.14 -14.22 7.02
N LEU A 76 -12.00 -13.63 7.38
CA LEU A 76 -11.41 -13.85 8.69
C LEU A 76 -12.31 -13.35 9.83
N GLU A 77 -12.98 -12.20 9.66
CA GLU A 77 -13.92 -11.70 10.67
C GLU A 77 -15.11 -12.64 10.87
N ASN A 78 -15.67 -13.20 9.78
CA ASN A 78 -16.76 -14.16 9.88
C ASN A 78 -16.32 -15.42 10.63
N ASP A 79 -15.15 -15.97 10.28
CA ASP A 79 -14.64 -17.18 10.91
C ASP A 79 -14.30 -16.96 12.39
N MET A 80 -13.80 -15.77 12.75
CA MET A 80 -13.59 -15.38 14.15
C MET A 80 -14.91 -15.30 14.93
N LEU A 81 -15.98 -14.81 14.31
CA LEU A 81 -17.32 -14.75 14.93
C LEU A 81 -17.93 -16.14 15.13
N GLU A 82 -17.68 -17.06 14.20
CA GLU A 82 -18.14 -18.46 14.29
C GLU A 82 -17.29 -19.30 15.26
N GLY A 83 -16.15 -18.77 15.74
CA GLY A 83 -15.23 -19.48 16.61
C GLY A 83 -14.39 -20.53 15.87
N SER A 84 -14.24 -20.36 14.56
CA SER A 84 -13.53 -21.26 13.64
C SER A 84 -12.04 -20.92 13.50
N THR A 85 -11.54 -19.94 14.25
CA THR A 85 -10.14 -19.50 14.22
C THR A 85 -9.39 -19.81 15.52
N ASP A 86 -8.14 -20.22 15.40
CA ASP A 86 -7.22 -20.37 16.53
C ASP A 86 -6.55 -19.04 16.93
N GLU A 87 -5.74 -19.06 18.00
CA GLU A 87 -4.92 -17.93 18.44
C GLU A 87 -3.91 -17.48 17.37
N TYR A 88 -3.49 -18.39 16.49
CA TYR A 88 -2.51 -18.17 15.44
C TYR A 88 -3.04 -18.61 14.08
N LEU A 89 -2.62 -17.91 13.03
CA LEU A 89 -2.76 -18.28 11.63
C LEU A 89 -1.40 -18.50 10.99
N TYR A 90 -1.40 -19.16 9.84
CA TYR A 90 -0.24 -19.30 8.96
C TYR A 90 -0.46 -18.42 7.73
N ILE A 91 0.15 -17.24 7.68
CA ILE A 91 -0.04 -16.29 6.58
C ILE A 91 0.93 -16.52 5.45
N VAL A 92 0.46 -16.35 4.21
CA VAL A 92 1.30 -16.35 3.00
C VAL A 92 1.54 -14.90 2.58
N ARG A 93 2.80 -14.57 2.34
CA ARG A 93 3.23 -13.24 1.87
C ARG A 93 3.41 -13.25 0.36
N GLY A 94 2.86 -12.25 -0.31
CA GLY A 94 3.08 -12.03 -1.73
C GLY A 94 4.43 -11.40 -2.04
N ASP A 95 4.60 -10.99 -3.29
CA ASP A 95 5.79 -10.25 -3.72
C ASP A 95 5.91 -8.88 -3.04
N TYR A 96 7.14 -8.39 -2.93
CA TYR A 96 7.39 -7.06 -2.39
C TYR A 96 6.77 -5.98 -3.29
N ILE A 97 5.86 -5.18 -2.73
CA ILE A 97 5.24 -4.06 -3.42
C ILE A 97 5.94 -2.77 -2.98
N GLU A 98 6.65 -2.12 -3.91
CA GLU A 98 7.40 -0.89 -3.61
C GLU A 98 6.52 0.25 -3.08
N LEU A 99 5.27 0.35 -3.54
CA LEU A 99 4.32 1.37 -3.07
C LEU A 99 3.97 1.21 -1.58
N LEU A 100 3.88 -0.03 -1.11
CA LEU A 100 3.57 -0.37 0.29
C LEU A 100 4.83 -0.50 1.15
N GLU A 101 6.00 -0.62 0.50
CA GLU A 101 7.29 -0.94 1.11
C GLU A 101 7.28 -2.24 1.93
N LYS A 102 6.48 -3.23 1.49
CA LYS A 102 6.35 -4.54 2.14
C LYS A 102 5.78 -5.60 1.21
N CYS A 103 5.86 -6.85 1.66
CA CYS A 103 5.15 -7.98 1.09
C CYS A 103 3.74 -8.06 1.74
N PRO A 104 2.65 -7.83 0.99
CA PRO A 104 1.31 -7.91 1.54
C PRO A 104 0.95 -9.35 1.91
N ILE A 105 -0.06 -9.50 2.77
CA ILE A 105 -0.68 -10.81 3.02
C ILE A 105 -1.51 -11.14 1.77
N ILE A 106 -1.34 -12.33 1.21
CA ILE A 106 -2.13 -12.75 0.03
C ILE A 106 -3.05 -13.91 0.33
N ASP A 107 -2.74 -14.68 1.38
CA ASP A 107 -3.52 -15.83 1.81
C ASP A 107 -3.21 -16.16 3.29
N TYR A 108 -4.00 -17.04 3.89
CA TYR A 108 -3.74 -17.60 5.21
C TYR A 108 -4.35 -19.01 5.38
N TYR A 109 -3.76 -19.80 6.27
CA TYR A 109 -4.24 -21.12 6.67
C TYR A 109 -4.48 -21.18 8.17
N TYR A 110 -5.45 -22.00 8.60
CA TYR A 110 -5.75 -22.21 10.02
C TYR A 110 -4.75 -23.16 10.66
N THR A 111 -4.31 -24.17 9.93
CA THR A 111 -3.40 -25.20 10.42
C THR A 111 -2.20 -25.39 9.50
N ALA A 112 -1.12 -25.93 10.06
CA ALA A 112 0.07 -26.24 9.27
C ALA A 112 -0.14 -27.38 8.24
N GLU A 113 -1.20 -28.19 8.42
CA GLU A 113 -1.52 -29.32 7.54
C GLU A 113 -2.23 -28.87 6.25
N GLU A 114 -2.83 -27.68 6.27
CA GLU A 114 -3.53 -27.07 5.13
C GLU A 114 -2.58 -26.32 4.19
N ILE A 115 -1.35 -26.05 4.61
CA ILE A 115 -0.37 -25.28 3.82
C ILE A 115 -0.11 -26.00 2.49
N GLU A 116 -0.38 -25.33 1.38
CA GLU A 116 -0.21 -25.88 0.05
C GLU A 116 1.26 -26.18 -0.27
N GLN A 117 1.50 -27.19 -1.11
CA GLN A 117 2.86 -27.58 -1.48
C GLN A 117 3.52 -26.47 -2.32
N GLY A 118 4.52 -25.81 -1.72
CA GLY A 118 5.28 -24.74 -2.37
C GLY A 118 5.14 -23.40 -1.64
N ASP A 119 4.16 -23.29 -0.75
CA ASP A 119 3.93 -22.07 -0.01
C ASP A 119 4.89 -21.92 1.17
N LEU A 120 5.29 -20.66 1.39
CA LEU A 120 6.05 -20.24 2.55
C LEU A 120 5.09 -19.47 3.47
N ALA A 121 4.62 -20.14 4.52
CA ALA A 121 3.71 -19.54 5.49
C ALA A 121 4.39 -19.19 6.81
N GLU A 122 4.02 -18.05 7.38
CA GLU A 122 4.52 -17.53 8.66
C GLU A 122 3.46 -17.70 9.75
N LYS A 123 3.82 -18.25 10.90
CA LYS A 123 2.90 -18.37 12.04
C LYS A 123 2.78 -17.03 12.78
N VAL A 124 1.61 -16.42 12.76
CA VAL A 124 1.35 -15.08 13.31
C VAL A 124 0.07 -15.08 14.14
N LEU A 125 -0.03 -14.22 15.16
CA LEU A 125 -1.25 -14.06 15.95
C LEU A 125 -2.41 -13.59 15.06
N THR A 126 -3.56 -14.26 15.14
CA THR A 126 -4.77 -13.95 14.36
C THR A 126 -5.18 -12.48 14.49
N SER A 127 -5.13 -11.95 15.71
CA SER A 127 -5.44 -10.54 15.99
C SER A 127 -4.46 -9.56 15.33
N SER A 128 -3.18 -9.93 15.21
CA SER A 128 -2.17 -9.10 14.56
C SER A 128 -2.32 -9.11 13.04
N VAL A 129 -2.67 -10.26 12.47
CA VAL A 129 -2.99 -10.42 11.04
C VAL A 129 -4.17 -9.52 10.65
N LEU A 130 -5.28 -9.60 11.38
CA LEU A 130 -6.44 -8.76 11.13
C LEU A 130 -6.13 -7.26 11.31
N ALA A 131 -5.35 -6.90 12.33
CA ALA A 131 -4.95 -5.51 12.56
C ALA A 131 -4.09 -4.95 11.42
N GLU A 132 -3.16 -5.75 10.90
CA GLU A 132 -2.33 -5.38 9.75
C GLU A 132 -3.21 -5.14 8.51
N MET A 133 -4.05 -6.12 8.15
CA MET A 133 -4.94 -6.01 6.99
C MET A 133 -5.83 -4.76 7.09
N LYS A 134 -6.44 -4.50 8.26
CA LYS A 134 -7.27 -3.31 8.46
C LYS A 134 -6.49 -2.01 8.32
N ALA A 135 -5.30 -1.93 8.94
CA ALA A 135 -4.47 -0.75 8.81
C ALA A 135 -4.06 -0.48 7.36
N ASP A 136 -3.85 -1.51 6.57
CA ASP A 136 -3.44 -1.35 5.17
C ASP A 136 -4.60 -1.18 4.19
N ASN A 137 -5.81 -1.57 4.57
CA ASN A 137 -7.02 -1.41 3.77
C ASN A 137 -7.65 -0.01 3.87
N GLU A 138 -7.24 0.80 4.85
CA GLU A 138 -7.77 2.15 5.06
C GLU A 138 -7.45 3.08 3.87
N LEU A 139 -8.52 3.56 3.19
CA LEU A 139 -8.50 4.51 2.07
C LEU A 139 -8.40 5.97 2.51
#